data_AF-A0A9P1H9V8-F1
#
_entry.id   AF-A0A9P1H9V8-F1
#
_cell.length_a   1.000
_cell.length_b   1.000
_cell.length_c   1.000
_cell.angle_alpha   90.00
_cell.angle_beta   90.00
_cell.angle_gamma   90.00
#
_symmetry.space_group_name_H-M   'P 1'
#
loop_
_entity.id
_entity.type
_entity.pdbx_description
1 polymer ?
#
loop_
_entity_poly.entity_id
_entity_poly.type
_entity_poly.pdbx_seq_one_letter_code
_entity_poly.pdbx_strand_id
1 'polypeptide(L)'
;MKPLTTASLLSALADASLAFGSGPTANSSLLEQTYISVATLQGEFFERHRGTWPRAIDWTAAFIHTSLSATTNSLSKALGESHARDVETGMVWNMVDTYFSQIVGFYFGQDYRAIKHQNAITNELWIAASAKMYLDYPGDGIAGTWSEENHHAGRNRTFLEAAMKGYEWLMNVNMTNDAGLFVDGFHISNQDKNNTKCDVRDEMVFTYNQGVLLTGQRALWEATGGVAFLKDGHHLIQSVIKATGWDLKQGGPVDKVSRGKLPHGVV
;
A
#
# COMPACT_ATOMS: atom_id res chain seq x y z
N MET A 1 16.71 22.44 -4.84
CA MET A 1 17.75 21.43 -4.56
C MET A 1 18.13 20.75 -5.87
N LYS A 2 19.42 20.74 -6.22
CA LYS A 2 19.93 19.84 -7.27
C LYS A 2 19.85 18.40 -6.74
N PRO A 3 19.53 17.40 -7.57
CA PRO A 3 19.55 16.00 -7.15
C PRO A 3 20.97 15.65 -6.67
N LEU A 4 21.06 14.81 -5.63
CA LEU A 4 22.32 14.20 -5.22
C LEU A 4 22.93 13.49 -6.42
N THR A 5 24.23 13.70 -6.68
CA THR A 5 24.90 12.95 -7.74
C THR A 5 25.03 11.51 -7.27
N THR A 6 24.92 10.56 -8.20
CA THR A 6 25.12 9.12 -7.93
C THR A 6 26.39 8.86 -7.13
N ALA A 7 27.47 9.64 -7.34
CA ALA A 7 28.72 9.52 -6.57
C ALA A 7 28.60 9.90 -5.08
N SER A 8 27.95 11.01 -4.74
CA SER A 8 27.74 11.43 -3.33
C SER A 8 26.84 10.48 -2.54
N LEU A 9 26.14 9.62 -3.27
CA LEU A 9 25.10 8.72 -2.80
C LEU A 9 25.60 7.29 -2.63
N LEU A 10 26.69 6.97 -3.33
CA LEU A 10 27.42 5.71 -3.20
C LEU A 10 28.34 5.73 -1.97
N SER A 11 28.98 6.89 -1.72
CA SER A 11 29.65 7.21 -0.44
C SER A 11 28.69 6.94 0.71
N ALA A 12 27.55 7.65 0.66
CA ALA A 12 26.20 7.29 1.09
C ALA A 12 26.03 6.05 1.95
N LEU A 13 26.08 4.99 1.17
CA LEU A 13 25.56 3.67 1.42
C LEU A 13 26.71 2.74 1.78
N ALA A 14 27.94 3.05 1.36
CA ALA A 14 29.14 2.34 1.76
C ALA A 14 29.40 2.54 3.26
N ASP A 15 29.28 3.78 3.77
CA ASP A 15 29.50 4.08 5.18
C ASP A 15 28.36 3.56 6.06
N ALA A 16 27.11 3.61 5.58
CA ALA A 16 25.98 2.94 6.23
C ALA A 16 26.19 1.41 6.29
N SER A 17 26.68 0.79 5.19
CA SER A 17 27.00 -0.64 5.14
C SER A 17 28.14 -1.04 6.07
N LEU A 18 29.07 -0.12 6.39
CA LEU A 18 30.18 -0.34 7.31
C LEU A 18 29.76 -0.23 8.79
N ALA A 19 28.68 0.52 9.09
CA ALA A 19 28.10 0.59 10.43
C ALA A 19 27.33 -0.68 10.82
N PHE A 20 26.88 -1.48 9.85
CA PHE A 20 26.34 -2.83 10.07
C PHE A 20 27.49 -3.80 10.30
N GLY A 21 27.85 -4.00 11.57
CA GLY A 21 28.83 -5.00 11.99
C GLY A 21 28.61 -6.37 11.32
N SER A 22 29.69 -7.14 11.17
CA SER A 22 29.84 -8.39 10.41
C SER A 22 28.85 -9.51 10.77
N GLY A 23 27.58 -9.33 10.45
CA GLY A 23 26.58 -10.38 10.22
C GLY A 23 26.53 -10.74 8.73
N PRO A 24 25.77 -11.78 8.32
CA PRO A 24 25.74 -12.25 6.95
C PRO A 24 25.37 -11.07 6.04
N THR A 25 26.34 -10.68 5.22
CA THR A 25 26.35 -9.44 4.44
C THR A 25 24.99 -9.21 3.78
N ALA A 26 24.21 -8.25 4.30
CA ALA A 26 23.21 -7.61 3.48
C ALA A 26 23.96 -7.09 2.26
N ASN A 27 23.68 -7.68 1.09
CA ASN A 27 24.44 -7.42 -0.12
C ASN A 27 24.33 -5.92 -0.42
N SER A 28 25.39 -5.15 -0.20
CA SER A 28 25.42 -3.69 -0.33
C SER A 28 24.88 -3.24 -1.69
N SER A 29 25.07 -4.06 -2.73
CA SER A 29 24.51 -3.84 -4.07
C SER A 29 22.98 -3.88 -4.15
N LEU A 30 22.28 -4.60 -3.25
CA LEU A 30 20.81 -4.72 -3.26
C LEU A 30 20.16 -3.47 -2.65
N LEU A 31 20.73 -2.95 -1.56
CA LEU A 31 20.30 -1.68 -0.97
C LEU A 31 20.55 -0.53 -1.94
N GLU A 32 21.69 -0.53 -2.61
CA GLU A 32 22.05 0.42 -3.66
C GLU A 32 21.10 0.36 -4.86
N GLN A 33 20.77 -0.82 -5.37
CA GLN A 33 19.80 -0.99 -6.46
C GLN A 33 18.40 -0.50 -6.06
N THR A 34 17.96 -0.83 -4.84
CA THR A 34 16.68 -0.38 -4.29
C THR A 34 16.65 1.14 -4.22
N TYR A 35 17.74 1.74 -3.73
CA TYR A 35 17.91 3.18 -3.64
C TYR A 35 17.84 3.84 -5.04
N ILE A 36 18.63 3.37 -6.01
CA ILE A 36 18.70 3.94 -7.36
C ILE A 36 17.33 3.88 -8.04
N SER A 37 16.62 2.75 -7.86
CA SER A 37 15.27 2.56 -8.42
C SER A 37 14.29 3.59 -7.87
N VAL A 38 14.27 3.77 -6.54
CA VAL A 38 13.39 4.75 -5.89
C VAL A 38 13.74 6.18 -6.27
N ALA A 39 15.03 6.53 -6.27
CA ALA A 39 15.49 7.86 -6.65
C ALA A 39 15.15 8.19 -8.11
N THR A 40 15.24 7.20 -9.01
CA THR A 40 14.83 7.36 -10.41
C THR A 40 13.32 7.57 -10.52
N LEU A 41 12.53 6.76 -9.81
CA LEU A 41 11.06 6.91 -9.77
C LEU A 41 10.62 8.29 -9.29
N GLN A 42 11.30 8.86 -8.29
CA GLN A 42 10.95 10.18 -7.75
C GLN A 42 11.59 11.36 -8.49
N GLY A 43 12.79 11.18 -9.05
CA GLY A 43 13.53 12.23 -9.75
C GLY A 43 13.01 12.47 -11.17
N GLU A 44 12.72 11.40 -11.90
CA GLU A 44 12.42 11.46 -13.33
C GLU A 44 10.92 11.39 -13.62
N PHE A 45 10.15 10.65 -12.82
CA PHE A 45 8.76 10.35 -13.14
C PHE A 45 7.74 11.08 -12.27
N PHE A 46 8.12 11.57 -11.08
CA PHE A 46 7.20 12.27 -10.17
C PHE A 46 7.14 13.77 -10.45
N GLU A 47 5.95 14.26 -10.82
CA GLU A 47 5.68 15.68 -10.99
C GLU A 47 5.22 16.31 -9.68
N ARG A 48 6.16 16.91 -8.93
CA ARG A 48 5.93 17.54 -7.62
C ARG A 48 4.76 18.51 -7.56
N HIS A 49 4.55 19.31 -8.59
CA HIS A 49 3.48 20.31 -8.63
C HIS A 49 2.08 19.70 -8.83
N ARG A 50 2.02 18.50 -9.41
CA ARG A 50 0.77 17.72 -9.56
C ARG A 50 0.62 16.69 -8.45
N GLY A 51 1.69 16.46 -7.68
CA GLY A 51 1.77 15.40 -6.69
C GLY A 51 1.62 14.02 -7.30
N THR A 52 1.97 13.75 -8.56
CA THR A 52 1.70 12.42 -9.14
C THR A 52 2.74 11.96 -10.14
N TRP A 53 2.61 10.72 -10.62
CA TRP A 53 3.29 10.19 -11.79
C TRP A 53 2.32 10.29 -12.99
N PRO A 54 2.26 11.42 -13.72
CA PRO A 54 1.17 11.68 -14.66
C PRO A 54 1.20 10.81 -15.93
N ARG A 55 2.27 10.03 -16.12
CA ARG A 55 2.38 9.00 -17.15
C ARG A 55 1.95 7.61 -16.68
N ALA A 56 1.73 7.42 -15.38
CA ALA A 56 1.24 6.19 -14.81
C ALA A 56 -0.28 6.16 -14.86
N ILE A 57 -0.85 5.01 -15.18
CA ILE A 57 -2.27 4.72 -14.99
C ILE A 57 -2.54 4.35 -13.53
N ASP A 58 -3.79 4.42 -13.08
CA ASP A 58 -4.19 4.39 -11.66
C ASP A 58 -3.51 3.29 -10.84
N TRP A 59 -3.58 2.03 -11.30
CA TRP A 59 -3.00 0.91 -10.57
C TRP A 59 -1.46 0.94 -10.55
N THR A 60 -0.82 1.45 -11.62
CA THR A 60 0.64 1.63 -11.66
C THR A 60 1.07 2.73 -10.71
N ALA A 61 0.36 3.85 -10.67
CA ALA A 61 0.65 4.95 -9.76
C ALA A 61 0.50 4.51 -8.30
N ALA A 62 -0.55 3.75 -8.00
CA ALA A 62 -0.81 3.24 -6.66
C ALA A 62 0.18 2.11 -6.24
N PHE A 63 0.67 1.31 -7.18
CA PHE A 63 1.81 0.40 -6.94
C PHE A 63 3.10 1.17 -6.62
N ILE A 64 3.43 2.21 -7.40
CA ILE A 64 4.62 3.04 -7.16
C ILE A 64 4.52 3.69 -5.78
N HIS A 65 3.36 4.22 -5.41
CA HIS A 65 3.09 4.80 -4.09
C HIS A 65 3.32 3.80 -2.95
N THR A 66 2.78 2.59 -3.07
CA THR A 66 2.94 1.52 -2.06
C THR A 66 4.39 1.10 -1.93
N SER A 67 5.08 0.90 -3.07
CA SER A 67 6.50 0.52 -3.10
C SER A 67 7.37 1.61 -2.48
N LEU A 68 7.12 2.87 -2.82
CA LEU A 68 7.82 4.02 -2.25
C LEU A 68 7.61 4.11 -0.74
N SER A 69 6.39 3.94 -0.24
CA SER A 69 6.09 3.93 1.19
C SER A 69 6.84 2.82 1.93
N ALA A 70 6.80 1.59 1.42
CA ALA A 70 7.46 0.44 2.02
C ALA A 70 8.99 0.59 2.05
N THR A 71 9.57 1.03 0.93
CA THR A 71 11.02 1.26 0.83
C THR A 71 11.45 2.42 1.74
N THR A 72 10.72 3.54 1.73
CA THR A 72 11.05 4.72 2.56
C THR A 72 10.99 4.38 4.07
N ASN A 73 9.99 3.60 4.51
CA ASN A 73 9.91 3.08 5.88
C ASN A 73 11.10 2.18 6.23
N SER A 74 11.45 1.25 5.34
CA SER A 74 12.58 0.33 5.56
C SER A 74 13.90 1.09 5.69
N LEU A 75 14.13 2.10 4.83
CA LEU A 75 15.29 2.99 4.94
C LEU A 75 15.26 3.79 6.25
N SER A 76 14.11 4.37 6.62
CA SER A 76 13.98 5.15 7.86
C SER A 76 14.33 4.34 9.11
N LYS A 77 13.87 3.07 9.19
CA LYS A 77 14.21 2.15 10.28
C LYS A 77 15.71 1.81 10.31
N ALA A 78 16.28 1.49 9.15
CA ALA A 78 17.72 1.19 9.05
C ALA A 78 18.60 2.36 9.51
N LEU A 79 18.18 3.61 9.24
CA LEU A 79 18.90 4.82 9.66
C LEU A 79 18.62 5.22 11.12
N GLY A 80 17.46 4.85 11.67
CA GLY A 80 17.11 5.08 13.07
C GLY A 80 17.94 4.24 14.04
N GLU A 81 18.39 3.06 13.60
CA GLU A 81 19.28 2.17 14.37
C GLU A 81 20.74 2.65 14.36
N SER A 82 21.17 3.36 13.30
CA SER A 82 22.52 3.96 13.22
C SER A 82 22.61 5.23 14.07
N HIS A 83 23.27 5.14 15.22
CA HIS A 83 23.44 6.26 16.17
C HIS A 83 24.43 7.35 15.68
N ALA A 84 24.99 7.24 14.47
CA ALA A 84 25.98 8.17 13.94
C ALA A 84 25.30 9.25 13.09
N ARG A 85 25.23 10.48 13.61
CA ARG A 85 24.87 11.67 12.82
C ARG A 85 26.09 12.23 12.11
N ASP A 86 26.47 11.65 10.98
CA ASP A 86 27.35 12.30 10.02
C ASP A 86 26.55 13.03 8.92
N VAL A 87 27.25 13.83 8.11
CA VAL A 87 26.65 14.65 7.03
C VAL A 87 25.88 13.79 6.04
N GLU A 88 26.34 12.56 5.87
CA GLU A 88 25.86 11.60 4.90
C GLU A 88 24.52 10.98 5.32
N THR A 89 24.43 10.52 6.56
CA THR A 89 23.18 10.11 7.22
C THR A 89 22.14 11.24 7.16
N GLY A 90 22.57 12.50 7.33
CA GLY A 90 21.71 13.67 7.18
C GLY A 90 21.13 13.86 5.78
N MET A 91 21.87 13.55 4.71
CA MET A 91 21.36 13.63 3.33
C MET A 91 20.32 12.55 3.05
N VAL A 92 20.52 11.34 3.56
CA VAL A 92 19.56 10.24 3.41
C VAL A 92 18.28 10.52 4.20
N TRP A 93 18.36 11.10 5.39
CA TRP A 93 17.18 11.55 6.15
C TRP A 93 16.38 12.62 5.40
N ASN A 94 17.03 13.63 4.82
CA ASN A 94 16.35 14.63 4.00
C ASN A 94 15.64 14.03 2.79
N MET A 95 16.21 12.96 2.21
CA MET A 95 15.58 12.22 1.13
C MET A 95 14.35 11.45 1.63
N VAL A 96 14.46 10.74 2.76
CA VAL A 96 13.33 10.06 3.41
C VAL A 96 12.19 11.03 3.66
N ASP A 97 12.48 12.21 4.21
CA ASP A 97 11.49 13.28 4.43
C ASP A 97 10.89 13.81 3.12
N THR A 98 11.70 13.92 2.07
CA THR A 98 11.23 14.32 0.73
C THR A 98 10.28 13.29 0.16
N TYR A 99 10.62 12.00 0.23
CA TYR A 99 9.77 10.93 -0.30
C TYR A 99 8.49 10.79 0.49
N PHE A 100 8.54 10.90 1.82
CA PHE A 100 7.33 11.02 2.63
C PHE A 100 6.49 12.22 2.19
N SER A 101 7.07 13.39 1.99
CA SER A 101 6.32 14.56 1.50
C SER A 101 5.68 14.33 0.12
N GLN A 102 6.36 13.61 -0.78
CA GLN A 102 5.84 13.27 -2.11
C GLN A 102 4.73 12.22 -2.05
N ILE A 103 4.86 11.20 -1.20
CA ILE A 103 3.79 10.25 -0.86
C ILE A 103 2.55 11.01 -0.40
N VAL A 104 2.73 11.95 0.54
CA VAL A 104 1.64 12.76 1.07
C VAL A 104 1.01 13.64 0.00
N GLY A 105 1.82 14.26 -0.86
CA GLY A 105 1.34 15.03 -2.01
C GLY A 105 0.56 14.17 -3.01
N PHE A 106 1.00 12.94 -3.27
CA PHE A 106 0.29 11.98 -4.09
C PHE A 106 -1.02 11.53 -3.50
N TYR A 107 -1.03 11.30 -2.19
CA TYR A 107 -2.22 11.04 -1.44
C TYR A 107 -3.20 12.22 -1.61
N PHE A 108 -2.90 13.43 -1.16
CA PHE A 108 -3.86 14.54 -1.23
C PHE A 108 -4.16 15.09 -2.64
N GLY A 109 -3.31 14.81 -3.62
CA GLY A 109 -3.45 15.27 -5.00
C GLY A 109 -4.35 14.40 -5.89
N GLN A 110 -4.83 13.25 -5.41
CA GLN A 110 -5.76 12.42 -6.18
C GLN A 110 -7.08 13.17 -6.43
N ASP A 111 -7.46 13.29 -7.70
CA ASP A 111 -8.79 13.75 -8.07
C ASP A 111 -9.79 12.61 -7.86
N TYR A 112 -10.28 12.47 -6.63
CA TYR A 112 -11.32 11.49 -6.28
C TYR A 112 -12.61 11.66 -7.12
N ARG A 113 -12.79 12.79 -7.82
CA ARG A 113 -13.92 13.05 -8.72
C ARG A 113 -13.63 12.65 -10.16
N ALA A 114 -12.37 12.59 -10.59
CA ALA A 114 -11.96 12.06 -11.90
C ALA A 114 -11.88 10.53 -11.93
N ILE A 115 -11.88 9.88 -10.77
CA ILE A 115 -12.18 8.45 -10.61
C ILE A 115 -13.70 8.25 -10.86
N LYS A 116 -14.16 8.58 -12.07
CA LYS A 116 -15.48 8.20 -12.60
C LYS A 116 -15.58 6.71 -12.93
N HIS A 117 -14.57 5.95 -12.54
CA HIS A 117 -14.53 4.50 -12.50
C HIS A 117 -14.44 4.11 -11.04
N GLN A 118 -15.57 3.73 -10.41
CA GLN A 118 -15.57 3.21 -9.04
C GLN A 118 -14.90 1.83 -9.02
N ASN A 119 -13.63 1.75 -9.37
CA ASN A 119 -12.89 0.51 -9.40
C ASN A 119 -12.39 0.21 -8.00
N ALA A 120 -12.50 -1.05 -7.59
CA ALA A 120 -12.14 -1.53 -6.26
C ALA A 120 -10.69 -1.16 -5.95
N ILE A 121 -9.80 -1.47 -6.90
CA ILE A 121 -8.36 -1.42 -6.66
C ILE A 121 -7.84 -0.05 -6.24
N THR A 122 -8.32 1.03 -6.85
CA THR A 122 -7.82 2.37 -6.52
C THR A 122 -8.21 2.75 -5.09
N ASN A 123 -9.42 2.37 -4.65
CA ASN A 123 -9.90 2.61 -3.29
C ASN A 123 -9.21 1.68 -2.28
N GLU A 124 -9.01 0.41 -2.62
CA GLU A 124 -8.31 -0.56 -1.78
C GLU A 124 -6.85 -0.17 -1.56
N LEU A 125 -6.15 0.26 -2.63
CA LEU A 125 -4.77 0.78 -2.54
C LEU A 125 -4.72 2.06 -1.71
N TRP A 126 -5.71 2.94 -1.84
CA TRP A 126 -5.81 4.14 -1.01
C TRP A 126 -5.94 3.80 0.47
N ILE A 127 -6.84 2.89 0.82
CA ILE A 127 -7.04 2.43 2.20
C ILE A 127 -5.76 1.82 2.75
N ALA A 128 -5.19 0.87 2.00
CA ALA A 128 -3.99 0.15 2.42
C ALA A 128 -2.78 1.08 2.60
N ALA A 129 -2.54 1.97 1.64
CA ALA A 129 -1.45 2.93 1.71
C ALA A 129 -1.65 3.93 2.85
N SER A 130 -2.87 4.44 3.07
CA SER A 130 -3.16 5.37 4.16
C SER A 130 -2.96 4.75 5.54
N ALA A 131 -3.48 3.54 5.74
CA ALA A 131 -3.30 2.82 7.00
C ALA A 131 -1.82 2.50 7.25
N LYS A 132 -1.11 2.05 6.21
CA LYS A 132 0.34 1.84 6.28
C LYS A 132 1.10 3.14 6.55
N MET A 133 0.68 4.25 5.97
CA MET A 133 1.32 5.53 6.21
C MET A 133 1.19 6.00 7.65
N TYR A 134 0.02 5.81 8.25
CA TYR A 134 -0.13 6.00 9.68
C TYR A 134 0.74 5.04 10.50
N LEU A 135 0.90 3.79 10.06
CA LEU A 135 1.71 2.82 10.81
C LEU A 135 3.22 3.06 10.73
N ASP A 136 3.67 3.49 9.56
CA ASP A 136 5.07 3.54 9.17
C ASP A 136 5.70 4.93 9.33
N TYR A 137 4.90 6.01 9.29
CA TYR A 137 5.41 7.37 9.47
C TYR A 137 5.41 7.79 10.93
N PRO A 138 6.59 8.03 11.54
CA PRO A 138 6.70 8.40 12.94
C PRO A 138 6.25 9.85 13.24
N GLY A 139 6.00 10.68 12.23
CA GLY A 139 5.75 12.12 12.42
C GLY A 139 7.02 12.96 12.39
N ASP A 140 6.87 14.28 12.45
CA ASP A 140 7.98 15.19 12.71
C ASP A 140 8.33 15.15 14.20
N GLY A 141 9.51 14.64 14.53
CA GLY A 141 10.00 14.48 15.91
C GLY A 141 10.21 15.79 16.70
N ILE A 142 9.55 16.89 16.33
CA ILE A 142 9.50 18.14 17.11
C ILE A 142 8.35 18.11 18.13
N ALA A 143 7.38 17.19 17.99
CA ALA A 143 6.25 17.05 18.91
C ALA A 143 6.19 15.66 19.58
N GLY A 144 7.23 15.30 20.32
CA GLY A 144 7.16 14.19 21.28
C GLY A 144 8.41 13.34 21.29
N THR A 145 9.09 13.35 22.44
CA THR A 145 10.14 12.41 22.80
C THR A 145 9.72 10.99 22.42
N TRP A 146 10.50 10.31 21.58
CA TRP A 146 10.36 8.87 21.33
C TRP A 146 10.29 8.16 22.68
N SER A 147 9.13 7.62 23.05
CA SER A 147 8.97 6.77 24.24
C SER A 147 8.54 5.39 23.78
N GLU A 148 9.23 4.36 24.24
CA GLU A 148 8.88 2.96 23.98
C GLU A 148 7.47 2.61 24.48
N GLU A 149 6.92 3.39 25.43
CA GLU A 149 5.57 3.20 25.97
C GLU A 149 4.45 3.69 25.05
N ASN A 150 4.72 4.55 24.05
CA ASN A 150 3.71 5.06 23.13
C ASN A 150 4.19 5.00 21.67
N HIS A 151 4.16 3.80 21.09
CA HIS A 151 4.52 3.56 19.68
C HIS A 151 3.76 4.43 18.65
N HIS A 152 2.66 5.09 19.05
CA HIS A 152 1.86 5.98 18.19
C HIS A 152 2.00 7.49 18.50
N ALA A 153 2.74 7.89 19.53
CA ALA A 153 2.93 9.31 19.83
C ALA A 153 3.67 10.00 18.67
N GLY A 154 3.15 11.14 18.20
CA GLY A 154 3.73 11.93 17.10
C GLY A 154 3.20 11.61 15.69
N ARG A 155 2.49 10.49 15.49
CA ARG A 155 2.00 10.09 14.16
C ARG A 155 0.91 11.02 13.65
N ASN A 156 0.98 11.38 12.36
CA ASN A 156 -0.02 12.23 11.73
C ASN A 156 -1.35 11.44 11.55
N ARG A 157 -2.33 11.76 12.39
CA ARG A 157 -3.66 11.11 12.41
C ARG A 157 -4.45 11.26 11.12
N THR A 158 -4.09 12.22 10.26
CA THR A 158 -4.78 12.44 8.99
C THR A 158 -4.77 11.19 8.10
N PHE A 159 -3.68 10.40 8.11
CA PHE A 159 -3.60 9.15 7.35
C PHE A 159 -4.50 8.04 7.91
N LEU A 160 -4.73 8.02 9.23
CA LEU A 160 -5.66 7.07 9.81
C LEU A 160 -7.10 7.45 9.48
N GLU A 161 -7.46 8.72 9.62
CA GLU A 161 -8.80 9.22 9.29
C GLU A 161 -9.16 9.00 7.82
N ALA A 162 -8.18 9.22 6.95
CA ALA A 162 -8.21 8.87 5.55
C ALA A 162 -8.55 7.40 5.27
N ALA A 163 -7.78 6.50 5.88
CA ALA A 163 -7.96 5.06 5.72
C ALA A 163 -9.34 4.61 6.20
N MET A 164 -9.78 5.13 7.36
CA MET A 164 -11.08 4.83 7.94
C MET A 164 -12.23 5.30 7.05
N LYS A 165 -12.18 6.53 6.52
CA LYS A 165 -13.20 7.08 5.61
C LYS A 165 -13.27 6.29 4.30
N GLY A 166 -12.12 5.94 3.73
CA GLY A 166 -12.06 5.12 2.52
C GLY A 166 -12.66 3.74 2.75
N TYR A 167 -12.33 3.09 3.87
CA TYR A 167 -12.86 1.79 4.23
C TYR A 167 -14.37 1.83 4.47
N GLU A 168 -14.85 2.82 5.22
CA GLU A 168 -16.28 3.03 5.45
C GLU A 168 -17.03 3.21 4.14
N TRP A 169 -16.52 4.03 3.21
CA TRP A 169 -17.10 4.19 1.89
C TRP A 169 -17.15 2.85 1.13
N LEU A 170 -16.04 2.11 1.09
CA LEU A 170 -15.93 0.84 0.37
C LEU A 170 -16.96 -0.19 0.86
N MET A 171 -17.11 -0.29 2.18
CA MET A 171 -18.08 -1.21 2.79
C MET A 171 -19.54 -0.79 2.51
N ASN A 172 -19.79 0.52 2.36
CA ASN A 172 -21.14 1.05 2.13
C ASN A 172 -21.59 1.00 0.66
N VAL A 173 -20.67 0.92 -0.32
CA VAL A 173 -21.03 0.84 -1.74
C VAL A 173 -21.41 -0.56 -2.22
N ASN A 174 -21.45 -1.56 -1.33
CA ASN A 174 -21.86 -2.94 -1.63
C ASN A 174 -21.05 -3.57 -2.79
N MET A 175 -19.72 -3.49 -2.66
CA MET A 175 -18.74 -3.97 -3.64
C MET A 175 -18.46 -5.47 -3.55
N THR A 176 -19.31 -6.22 -2.86
CA THR A 176 -19.11 -7.64 -2.58
C THR A 176 -20.17 -8.45 -3.31
N ASN A 177 -19.77 -9.52 -3.99
CA ASN A 177 -20.70 -10.46 -4.62
C ASN A 177 -21.27 -11.47 -3.60
N ASP A 178 -22.15 -12.36 -4.07
CA ASP A 178 -22.80 -13.37 -3.22
C ASP A 178 -21.82 -14.39 -2.59
N ALA A 179 -20.59 -14.50 -3.13
CA ALA A 179 -19.53 -15.33 -2.57
C ALA A 179 -18.74 -14.62 -1.46
N GLY A 180 -19.00 -13.34 -1.19
CA GLY A 180 -18.24 -12.54 -0.24
C GLY A 180 -16.93 -11.99 -0.81
N LEU A 181 -16.76 -11.95 -2.14
CA LEU A 181 -15.56 -11.45 -2.82
C LEU A 181 -15.78 -10.03 -3.33
N PHE A 182 -14.75 -9.20 -3.25
CA PHE A 182 -14.75 -7.85 -3.79
C PHE A 182 -14.66 -7.88 -5.31
N VAL A 183 -15.57 -7.18 -5.97
CA VAL A 183 -15.70 -7.15 -7.42
C VAL A 183 -14.94 -5.97 -8.04
N ASP A 184 -14.81 -5.91 -9.35
CA ASP A 184 -13.92 -4.96 -10.02
C ASP A 184 -14.38 -3.51 -9.87
N GLY A 185 -15.69 -3.25 -9.93
CA GLY A 185 -16.17 -1.88 -9.91
C GLY A 185 -17.62 -1.67 -10.23
N PHE A 186 -17.94 -0.41 -10.53
CA PHE A 186 -19.20 0.00 -11.14
C PHE A 186 -18.96 0.75 -12.46
N HIS A 187 -19.82 0.49 -13.43
CA HIS A 187 -19.89 1.15 -14.73
C HIS A 187 -21.19 1.96 -14.86
N ILE A 188 -21.22 2.91 -15.79
CA ILE A 188 -22.41 3.73 -16.06
C ILE A 188 -23.38 2.93 -16.94
N SER A 189 -24.65 2.83 -16.53
CA SER A 189 -25.70 2.21 -17.31
C SER A 189 -25.99 3.03 -18.57
N ASN A 190 -26.16 2.34 -19.69
CA ASN A 190 -26.53 2.97 -20.96
C ASN A 190 -28.05 3.22 -21.09
N GLN A 191 -28.81 3.12 -20.00
CA GLN A 191 -30.27 3.25 -20.03
C GLN A 191 -30.72 4.72 -20.12
N ASP A 192 -30.01 5.62 -19.45
CA ASP A 192 -30.22 7.07 -19.55
C ASP A 192 -28.97 7.71 -20.15
N LYS A 193 -29.12 8.39 -21.29
CA LYS A 193 -28.02 9.07 -22.00
C LYS A 193 -27.39 10.22 -21.20
N ASN A 194 -28.10 10.72 -20.18
CA ASN A 194 -27.59 11.74 -19.25
C ASN A 194 -27.03 11.13 -17.95
N ASN A 195 -27.02 9.80 -17.81
CA ASN A 195 -26.48 9.16 -16.63
C ASN A 195 -24.96 9.40 -16.54
N THR A 196 -24.54 9.84 -15.37
CA THR A 196 -23.12 10.06 -15.04
C THR A 196 -22.70 9.27 -13.80
N LYS A 197 -23.61 8.45 -13.25
CA LYS A 197 -23.39 7.64 -12.06
C LYS A 197 -22.96 6.24 -12.46
N CYS A 198 -21.91 5.73 -11.81
CA CYS A 198 -21.56 4.32 -11.87
C CYS A 198 -22.60 3.54 -11.07
N ASP A 199 -23.50 2.86 -11.76
CA ASP A 199 -24.70 2.21 -11.21
C ASP A 199 -24.83 0.73 -11.61
N VAL A 200 -23.96 0.24 -12.49
CA VAL A 200 -23.90 -1.17 -12.91
C VAL A 200 -22.67 -1.81 -12.30
N ARG A 201 -22.85 -2.72 -11.35
CA ARG A 201 -21.75 -3.47 -10.75
C ARG A 201 -21.14 -4.45 -11.77
N ASP A 202 -19.82 -4.44 -11.91
CA ASP A 202 -19.08 -5.47 -12.64
C ASP A 202 -18.72 -6.59 -11.66
N GLU A 203 -19.30 -7.78 -11.86
CA GLU A 203 -19.09 -8.96 -11.01
C GLU A 203 -17.73 -9.64 -11.23
N MET A 204 -16.87 -9.14 -12.13
CA MET A 204 -15.51 -9.66 -12.26
C MET A 204 -14.79 -9.60 -10.92
N VAL A 205 -14.16 -10.71 -10.57
CA VAL A 205 -13.34 -10.81 -9.36
C VAL A 205 -11.89 -10.97 -9.77
N PHE A 206 -11.05 -10.10 -9.23
CA PHE A 206 -9.62 -10.24 -9.34
C PHE A 206 -8.99 -10.56 -7.98
N THR A 207 -8.01 -11.45 -8.00
CA THR A 207 -7.30 -11.89 -6.78
C THR A 207 -6.57 -10.74 -6.09
N TYR A 208 -6.05 -9.78 -6.86
CA TYR A 208 -5.30 -8.65 -6.32
C TYR A 208 -6.20 -7.69 -5.51
N ASN A 209 -7.47 -7.50 -5.89
CA ASN A 209 -8.41 -6.69 -5.11
C ASN A 209 -8.53 -7.24 -3.67
N GLN A 210 -8.70 -8.55 -3.55
CA GLN A 210 -8.82 -9.23 -2.25
C GLN A 210 -7.54 -9.06 -1.41
N GLY A 211 -6.37 -9.25 -2.04
CA GLY A 211 -5.08 -9.19 -1.34
C GLY A 211 -4.72 -7.78 -0.87
N VAL A 212 -4.99 -6.77 -1.69
CA VAL A 212 -4.73 -5.36 -1.33
C VAL A 212 -5.66 -4.92 -0.21
N LEU A 213 -6.96 -5.21 -0.30
CA LEU A 213 -7.88 -4.86 0.76
C LEU A 213 -7.55 -5.57 2.08
N LEU A 214 -7.19 -6.86 2.03
CA LEU A 214 -6.76 -7.61 3.21
C LEU A 214 -5.54 -6.96 3.88
N THR A 215 -4.62 -6.41 3.09
CA THR A 215 -3.48 -5.65 3.60
C THR A 215 -3.94 -4.39 4.34
N GLY A 216 -4.93 -3.67 3.79
CA GLY A 216 -5.55 -2.51 4.44
C GLY A 216 -6.30 -2.87 5.73
N GLN A 217 -7.09 -3.95 5.73
CA GLN A 217 -7.81 -4.45 6.91
C GLN A 217 -6.85 -4.83 8.04
N ARG A 218 -5.77 -5.55 7.72
CA ARG A 218 -4.70 -5.88 8.68
C ARG A 218 -4.07 -4.62 9.27
N ALA A 219 -3.75 -3.64 8.44
CA ALA A 219 -3.15 -2.38 8.87
C ALA A 219 -4.11 -1.54 9.73
N LEU A 220 -5.40 -1.46 9.38
CA LEU A 220 -6.42 -0.79 10.17
C LEU A 220 -6.63 -1.45 11.54
N TRP A 221 -6.61 -2.78 11.60
CA TRP A 221 -6.64 -3.51 12.86
C TRP A 221 -5.42 -3.19 13.72
N GLU A 222 -4.21 -3.24 13.16
CA GLU A 222 -2.97 -2.91 13.85
C GLU A 222 -2.95 -1.46 14.37
N ALA A 223 -3.48 -0.52 13.57
CA ALA A 223 -3.52 0.90 13.91
C ALA A 223 -4.53 1.26 15.01
N THR A 224 -5.59 0.47 15.19
CA THR A 224 -6.76 0.86 16.00
C THR A 224 -7.16 -0.15 17.07
N GLY A 225 -6.70 -1.41 16.98
CA GLY A 225 -7.26 -2.52 17.75
C GLY A 225 -8.70 -2.88 17.37
N GLY A 226 -9.25 -2.31 16.29
CA GLY A 226 -10.63 -2.48 15.87
C GLY A 226 -10.95 -3.93 15.46
N VAL A 227 -11.72 -4.64 16.28
CA VAL A 227 -12.08 -6.05 16.06
C VAL A 227 -12.89 -6.26 14.77
N ALA A 228 -13.61 -5.24 14.30
CA ALA A 228 -14.34 -5.30 13.03
C ALA A 228 -13.40 -5.57 11.85
N PHE A 229 -12.28 -4.84 11.74
CA PHE A 229 -11.29 -5.04 10.67
C PHE A 229 -10.70 -6.45 10.68
N LEU A 230 -10.45 -7.01 11.88
CA LEU A 230 -9.98 -8.38 12.04
C LEU A 230 -11.02 -9.40 11.55
N LYS A 231 -12.28 -9.23 11.94
CA LYS A 231 -13.40 -10.10 11.52
C LYS A 231 -13.61 -10.04 10.01
N ASP A 232 -13.64 -8.83 9.44
CA ASP A 232 -13.83 -8.63 8.00
C ASP A 232 -12.70 -9.28 7.21
N GLY A 233 -11.44 -9.14 7.65
CA GLY A 233 -10.30 -9.81 7.03
C GLY A 233 -10.38 -11.34 7.12
N HIS A 234 -10.81 -11.89 8.26
CA HIS A 234 -11.05 -13.33 8.39
C HIS A 234 -12.17 -13.83 7.48
N HIS A 235 -13.28 -13.09 7.36
CA HIS A 235 -14.35 -13.44 6.43
C HIS A 235 -13.86 -13.41 4.98
N LEU A 236 -13.09 -12.39 4.59
CA LEU A 236 -12.51 -12.30 3.25
C LEU A 236 -11.60 -13.49 2.94
N ILE A 237 -10.73 -13.90 3.88
CA ILE A 237 -9.90 -15.10 3.74
C ILE A 237 -10.77 -16.35 3.54
N GLN A 238 -11.85 -16.52 4.31
CA GLN A 238 -12.75 -17.67 4.17
C GLN A 238 -13.45 -17.68 2.80
N SER A 239 -13.90 -16.52 2.32
CA SER A 239 -14.47 -16.38 0.98
C SER A 239 -13.48 -16.73 -0.12
N VAL A 240 -12.22 -16.26 -0.01
CA VAL A 240 -11.15 -16.63 -0.95
C VAL A 240 -10.87 -18.13 -0.92
N ILE A 241 -10.77 -18.75 0.25
CA ILE A 241 -10.55 -20.21 0.36
C ILE A 241 -11.70 -20.97 -0.31
N LYS A 242 -12.95 -20.60 -0.02
CA LYS A 242 -14.12 -21.21 -0.64
C LYS A 242 -14.10 -21.06 -2.17
N ALA A 243 -13.67 -19.91 -2.69
CA ALA A 243 -13.56 -19.64 -4.12
C ALA A 243 -12.52 -20.52 -4.83
N THR A 244 -11.54 -21.06 -4.11
CA THR A 244 -10.59 -22.05 -4.69
C THR A 244 -11.21 -23.45 -4.86
N GLY A 245 -12.45 -23.65 -4.42
CA GLY A 245 -13.10 -24.96 -4.35
C GLY A 245 -12.70 -25.77 -3.11
N TRP A 246 -12.08 -25.15 -2.10
CA TRP A 246 -11.71 -25.80 -0.85
C TRP A 246 -12.78 -25.63 0.24
N ASP A 247 -13.16 -26.72 0.89
CA ASP A 247 -14.06 -26.73 2.05
C ASP A 247 -13.26 -26.82 3.36
N LEU A 248 -13.38 -25.77 4.18
CA LEU A 248 -12.67 -25.69 5.47
C LEU A 248 -13.15 -26.69 6.51
N LYS A 249 -14.42 -27.14 6.46
CA LYS A 249 -14.96 -28.11 7.42
C LYS A 249 -14.51 -29.53 7.08
N GLN A 250 -14.42 -29.83 5.80
CA GLN A 250 -13.97 -31.13 5.29
C GLN A 250 -12.44 -31.23 5.25
N GLY A 251 -11.74 -30.09 5.20
CA GLY A 251 -10.28 -30.04 5.09
C GLY A 251 -9.78 -30.53 3.73
N GLY A 252 -10.53 -30.26 2.65
CA GLY A 252 -10.21 -30.75 1.31
C GLY A 252 -11.00 -30.06 0.19
N PRO A 253 -10.70 -30.38 -1.08
CA PRO A 253 -11.46 -29.87 -2.22
C PRO A 253 -12.90 -30.38 -2.21
N VAL A 254 -13.84 -29.53 -2.61
CA VAL A 254 -15.26 -29.85 -2.80
C VAL A 254 -15.45 -30.80 -3.98
N ASP A 255 -14.60 -30.66 -5.00
CA ASP A 255 -14.67 -31.46 -6.21
C ASP A 255 -14.18 -32.89 -6.01
N LYS A 256 -15.01 -33.85 -6.42
CA LYS A 256 -14.61 -35.27 -6.48
C LYS A 256 -13.80 -35.52 -7.75
N VAL A 257 -12.49 -35.29 -7.67
CA VAL A 257 -11.59 -35.53 -8.80
C VAL A 257 -11.23 -37.02 -8.87
N SER A 258 -11.54 -37.66 -10.00
CA SER A 258 -11.02 -39.00 -10.31
C SER A 258 -9.67 -38.86 -11.03
N ARG A 259 -8.68 -39.69 -10.68
CA ARG A 259 -7.35 -39.62 -11.29
C ARG A 259 -7.44 -39.69 -12.82
N GLY A 260 -6.89 -38.68 -13.51
CA GLY A 260 -6.90 -38.59 -14.97
C GLY A 260 -8.21 -38.05 -15.58
N LYS A 261 -9.15 -37.52 -14.78
CA LYS A 261 -10.36 -36.86 -15.27
C LYS A 261 -10.50 -35.47 -14.66
N LEU A 262 -10.95 -34.51 -15.45
CA LEU A 262 -11.37 -33.21 -14.94
C LEU A 262 -12.59 -33.39 -14.01
N PRO A 263 -12.75 -32.55 -12.98
CA PRO A 263 -13.95 -32.49 -12.17
C PRO A 263 -15.22 -32.41 -13.04
N HIS A 264 -16.29 -33.11 -12.65
CA HIS A 264 -17.56 -33.01 -13.34
C HIS A 264 -18.25 -31.69 -12.96
N GLY A 265 -18.21 -30.72 -13.88
CA GLY A 265 -19.06 -29.53 -13.86
C GLY A 265 -18.35 -28.26 -13.39
N VAL A 266 -17.65 -27.58 -14.29
CA VAL A 266 -17.53 -26.12 -14.29
C VAL A 266 -17.55 -25.68 -15.76
N VAL A 267 -18.70 -25.22 -16.23
CA VAL A 267 -18.83 -24.31 -17.39
C VAL A 267 -19.16 -22.96 -16.82
#